data_AF-A0AAD6Q1N1-F1
#
_entry.id   AF-A0AAD6Q1N1-F1
#
_cell.length_a   1.000
_cell.length_b   1.000
_cell.length_c   1.000
_cell.angle_alpha   90.00
_cell.angle_beta   90.00
_cell.angle_gamma   90.00
#
_symmetry.space_group_name_H-M   'P 1'
#
loop_
_entity.id
_entity.type
_entity.pdbx_description
1 polymer ?
#
loop_
_entity_poly.entity_id
_entity_poly.type
_entity_poly.pdbx_seq_one_letter_code
_entity_poly.pdbx_strand_id
1 'polypeptide(L)'
;MEKQLAFTGILSNKPEENPDFFNWNRIKLRYCDGASFTGDSENKAAELQFRGQRIWSAAMEDLMSSGMRYAIRVDVSGGRTLRNVYSGVVGLQCFFPQNIIGNVKAPLFILNTAYDSWQIQSSLAPPSADPHGYWSNCRKDHSKCSAPQLQFLQGFRNQMLNAIEGFSNSRQNGLFINSCFAHCQSERQDTWFADDSPVLGSKPIALAVGDWYFDRAGEKAIDCPYPCDNSCHNLVFR
;
A
#
# COMPACT_ATOMS: atom_id res chain seq x y z
N MET A 1 25.01 1.84 -0.10
CA MET A 1 23.74 1.09 -0.25
C MET A 1 23.81 -0.12 0.66
N GLU A 2 22.79 -0.33 1.51
CA GLU A 2 22.76 -1.50 2.42
C GLU A 2 22.83 -2.80 1.62
N LYS A 3 23.75 -3.69 1.98
CA LYS A 3 23.98 -4.96 1.28
C LYS A 3 22.92 -6.02 1.60
N GLN A 4 22.24 -5.92 2.74
CA GLN A 4 21.17 -6.81 3.17
C GLN A 4 19.96 -5.97 3.57
N LEU A 5 18.77 -6.40 3.15
CA LEU A 5 17.50 -5.84 3.61
C LEU A 5 16.89 -6.82 4.61
N ALA A 6 16.47 -6.32 5.75
CA ALA A 6 15.66 -7.10 6.67
C ALA A 6 14.29 -7.37 6.04
N PHE A 7 13.83 -8.61 6.13
CA PHE A 7 12.47 -9.00 5.81
C PHE A 7 11.64 -9.01 7.08
N THR A 8 10.63 -8.15 7.13
CA THR A 8 9.77 -7.89 8.29
C THR A 8 8.31 -7.86 7.84
N GLY A 9 7.37 -7.92 8.79
CA GLY A 9 5.94 -7.93 8.49
C GLY A 9 5.57 -9.12 7.60
N ILE A 10 4.85 -8.86 6.51
CA ILE A 10 4.43 -9.87 5.52
C ILE A 10 5.61 -10.64 4.88
N LEU A 11 6.82 -10.07 4.91
CA LEU A 11 8.02 -10.74 4.40
C LEU A 11 8.76 -11.53 5.49
N SER A 12 8.39 -11.45 6.77
CA SER A 12 9.07 -12.22 7.81
C SER A 12 8.95 -13.72 7.57
N ASN A 13 10.01 -14.46 7.91
CA ASN A 13 10.05 -15.92 7.85
C ASN A 13 9.73 -16.59 9.18
N LYS A 14 9.33 -15.82 10.19
CA LYS A 14 8.97 -16.33 11.51
C LYS A 14 7.45 -16.47 11.63
N PRO A 15 6.91 -17.64 12.02
CA PRO A 15 5.47 -17.85 12.13
C PRO A 15 4.81 -16.93 13.18
N GLU A 16 5.52 -16.57 14.25
CA GLU A 16 5.05 -15.63 15.27
C GLU A 16 4.94 -14.17 14.76
N GLU A 17 5.65 -13.82 13.69
CA GLU A 17 5.61 -12.49 13.07
C GLU A 17 4.74 -12.46 11.79
N ASN A 18 4.54 -13.61 11.15
CA ASN A 18 3.86 -13.75 9.86
C ASN A 18 3.16 -15.12 9.73
N PRO A 19 2.03 -15.33 10.43
CA PRO A 19 1.49 -16.66 10.71
C PRO A 19 1.12 -17.47 9.47
N ASP A 20 0.63 -16.80 8.43
CA ASP A 20 0.10 -17.43 7.23
C ASP A 20 1.11 -17.50 6.07
N PHE A 21 2.07 -16.58 6.02
CA PHE A 21 2.98 -16.40 4.88
C PHE A 21 4.46 -16.66 5.21
N PHE A 22 4.80 -17.04 6.46
CA PHE A 22 6.19 -17.22 6.91
C PHE A 22 7.01 -18.23 6.08
N ASN A 23 6.36 -19.23 5.47
CA ASN A 23 7.04 -20.26 4.69
C ASN A 23 6.99 -20.03 3.16
N TRP A 24 6.57 -18.85 2.71
CA TRP A 24 6.53 -18.53 1.28
C TRP A 24 7.91 -18.17 0.72
N ASN A 25 8.02 -18.24 -0.61
CA ASN A 25 9.13 -17.59 -1.30
C ASN A 25 8.98 -16.08 -1.16
N ARG A 26 10.05 -15.40 -0.70
CA ARG A 26 10.05 -13.96 -0.42
C ARG A 26 10.98 -13.25 -1.38
N ILE A 27 10.47 -12.23 -2.06
CA ILE A 27 11.21 -11.47 -3.06
C ILE A 27 10.96 -9.98 -2.81
N LYS A 28 12.03 -9.18 -2.77
CA LYS A 28 11.95 -7.72 -2.66
C LYS A 28 12.71 -7.06 -3.80
N LEU A 29 11.97 -6.51 -4.76
CA LEU A 29 12.54 -5.72 -5.86
C LEU A 29 12.74 -4.29 -5.38
N ARG A 30 14.00 -3.83 -5.27
CA ARG A 30 14.29 -2.47 -4.83
C ARG A 30 13.80 -1.45 -5.85
N TYR A 31 13.13 -0.41 -5.36
CA TYR A 31 12.72 0.73 -6.17
C TYR A 31 13.92 1.61 -6.50
N CYS A 32 14.24 1.75 -7.78
CA CYS A 32 15.41 2.50 -8.24
C CYS A 32 15.19 3.29 -9.55
N ASP A 33 13.98 3.33 -10.09
CA ASP A 33 13.69 4.04 -11.35
C ASP A 33 13.13 5.45 -11.16
N GLY A 34 12.61 5.79 -9.99
CA GLY A 34 12.04 7.12 -9.75
C GLY A 34 10.74 7.42 -10.52
N ALA A 35 10.14 6.42 -11.19
CA ALA A 35 8.92 6.56 -12.00
C ALA A 35 7.90 5.44 -11.69
N SER A 36 7.85 4.98 -10.44
CA SER A 36 6.89 3.98 -9.93
C SER A 36 6.81 2.70 -10.77
N PHE A 37 7.93 2.21 -11.31
CA PHE A 37 7.99 1.05 -12.20
C PHE A 37 7.25 1.19 -13.54
N THR A 38 6.76 2.39 -13.90
CA THR A 38 5.88 2.59 -15.07
C THR A 38 6.60 3.04 -16.35
N GLY A 39 7.80 3.64 -16.21
CA GLY A 39 8.51 4.27 -17.31
C GLY A 39 9.59 3.41 -17.97
N ASP A 40 9.91 3.74 -19.23
CA ASP A 40 11.15 3.36 -19.90
C ASP A 40 11.71 4.59 -20.64
N SER A 41 12.20 5.57 -19.88
CA SER A 41 12.75 6.81 -20.41
C SER A 41 14.06 7.21 -19.72
N GLU A 42 14.67 8.29 -20.18
CA GLU A 42 15.90 8.83 -19.60
C GLU A 42 15.94 10.36 -19.75
N ASN A 43 16.62 11.01 -18.81
CA ASN A 43 17.07 12.38 -18.95
C ASN A 43 18.59 12.37 -19.10
N LYS A 44 19.06 12.44 -20.35
CA LYS A 44 20.49 12.37 -20.68
C LYS A 44 21.29 13.53 -20.09
N ALA A 45 20.72 14.74 -20.09
CA ALA A 45 21.40 15.93 -19.58
C ALA A 45 21.63 15.87 -18.06
N ALA A 46 20.69 15.27 -17.33
CA ALA A 46 20.80 15.03 -15.89
C ALA A 46 21.44 13.67 -15.55
N GLU A 47 21.82 12.87 -16.55
CA GLU A 47 22.33 11.49 -16.38
C GLU A 47 21.38 10.58 -15.57
N LEU A 48 20.06 10.78 -15.70
CA LEU A 48 19.04 10.01 -14.99
C LEU A 48 18.35 8.97 -15.88
N GLN A 49 18.10 7.79 -15.32
CA GLN A 49 17.49 6.65 -15.99
C GLN A 49 16.17 6.29 -15.29
N PHE A 50 15.06 6.31 -16.03
CA PHE A 50 13.73 5.97 -15.55
C PHE A 50 13.28 4.65 -16.20
N ARG A 51 13.89 3.54 -15.75
CA ARG A 51 13.81 2.21 -16.39
C ARG A 51 12.88 1.23 -15.68
N GLY A 52 11.89 1.75 -14.97
CA GLY A 52 10.97 0.97 -14.13
C GLY A 52 10.34 -0.23 -14.84
N GLN A 53 9.81 -0.02 -16.04
CA GLN A 53 9.19 -1.07 -16.84
C GLN A 53 10.19 -2.16 -17.25
N ARG A 54 11.44 -1.77 -17.55
CA ARG A 54 12.52 -2.71 -17.88
C ARG A 54 12.98 -3.51 -16.68
N ILE A 55 13.18 -2.83 -15.54
CA ILE A 55 13.56 -3.46 -14.27
C ILE A 55 12.52 -4.50 -13.89
N TRP A 56 11.23 -4.14 -13.94
CA TRP A 56 10.14 -5.08 -13.66
C TRP A 56 10.16 -6.28 -14.61
N SER A 57 10.26 -6.03 -15.93
CA SER A 57 10.24 -7.10 -16.93
C SER A 57 11.40 -8.07 -16.74
N ALA A 58 12.61 -7.57 -16.54
CA ALA A 58 13.80 -8.39 -16.33
C ALA A 58 13.71 -9.19 -15.02
N ALA A 59 13.24 -8.57 -13.93
CA ALA A 59 13.06 -9.26 -12.66
C ALA A 59 12.04 -10.41 -12.78
N MET A 60 10.90 -10.18 -13.44
CA MET A 60 9.90 -11.23 -13.64
C MET A 60 10.44 -12.39 -14.48
N GLU A 61 11.19 -12.11 -15.55
CA GLU A 61 11.80 -13.14 -16.39
C GLU A 61 12.77 -14.02 -15.59
N ASP A 62 13.66 -13.41 -14.82
CA ASP A 62 14.61 -14.10 -13.95
C ASP A 62 13.92 -14.97 -12.89
N LEU A 63 12.90 -14.44 -12.23
CA LEU A 63 12.12 -15.15 -11.21
C LEU A 63 11.34 -16.33 -11.81
N MET A 64 10.74 -16.15 -12.99
CA MET A 64 10.06 -17.24 -13.72
C MET A 64 11.02 -18.39 -14.01
N SER A 65 12.27 -18.07 -14.40
CA SER A 65 13.32 -19.07 -14.61
C SER A 65 13.78 -19.74 -13.31
N SER A 66 13.78 -18.99 -12.20
CA SER A 66 14.24 -19.42 -10.87
C SER A 66 13.19 -20.20 -10.06
N GLY A 67 12.05 -20.54 -10.65
CA GLY A 67 11.05 -21.43 -10.04
C GLY A 67 9.66 -20.83 -9.85
N MET A 68 9.48 -19.52 -10.05
CA MET A 68 8.15 -18.87 -9.96
C MET A 68 7.15 -19.45 -10.97
N ARG A 69 7.64 -20.00 -12.11
CA ARG A 69 6.81 -20.73 -13.09
C ARG A 69 6.07 -21.95 -12.54
N TYR A 70 6.50 -22.50 -11.40
CA TYR A 70 5.90 -23.66 -10.74
C TYR A 70 5.04 -23.29 -9.53
N ALA A 71 4.84 -21.99 -9.26
CA ALA A 71 4.03 -21.55 -8.13
C ALA A 71 2.57 -22.03 -8.28
N ILE A 72 2.06 -22.70 -7.25
CA ILE A 72 0.72 -23.31 -7.22
C ILE A 72 -0.38 -22.23 -7.18
N ARG A 73 -0.07 -21.05 -6.63
CA ARG A 73 -0.91 -19.85 -6.64
C ARG A 73 -0.09 -18.70 -7.25
N VAL A 74 -0.67 -18.04 -8.25
CA VAL A 74 -0.03 -16.93 -8.96
C VAL A 74 -0.43 -15.62 -8.30
N ASP A 75 0.45 -15.06 -7.46
CA ASP A 75 0.30 -13.70 -6.91
C ASP A 75 0.84 -12.65 -7.90
N VAL A 76 0.15 -11.49 -7.98
CA VAL A 76 0.21 -10.27 -8.83
C VAL A 76 0.50 -10.46 -10.35
N SER A 77 1.19 -11.51 -10.73
CA SER A 77 1.59 -11.90 -12.09
C SER A 77 0.54 -12.73 -12.83
N GLY A 78 -0.65 -12.90 -12.25
CA GLY A 78 -1.77 -13.72 -12.71
C GLY A 78 -1.94 -13.77 -14.23
N GLY A 79 -1.28 -14.72 -14.90
CA GLY A 79 -1.36 -15.03 -16.34
C GLY A 79 -1.15 -13.88 -17.34
N ARG A 80 -0.99 -12.65 -16.86
CA ARG A 80 -0.79 -11.41 -17.60
C ARG A 80 0.17 -10.57 -16.76
N THR A 81 1.31 -10.26 -17.35
CA THR A 81 2.27 -9.35 -16.75
C THR A 81 1.64 -7.96 -16.58
N LEU A 82 2.02 -7.21 -15.53
CA LEU A 82 1.74 -5.76 -15.41
C LEU A 82 2.08 -4.99 -16.71
N ARG A 83 2.93 -5.57 -17.57
CA ARG A 83 3.15 -5.15 -18.95
C ARG A 83 1.86 -4.87 -19.71
N ASN A 84 0.81 -5.68 -19.59
CA ASN A 84 -0.47 -5.43 -20.30
C ASN A 84 -1.30 -4.30 -19.67
N VAL A 85 -1.06 -3.96 -18.40
CA VAL A 85 -1.70 -2.83 -17.71
C VAL A 85 -0.97 -1.52 -18.07
N TYR A 86 0.34 -1.59 -18.33
CA TYR A 86 1.20 -0.42 -18.56
C TYR A 86 1.76 -0.30 -20.00
N SER A 87 1.42 -1.16 -20.99
CA SER A 87 1.98 -1.10 -22.36
C SER A 87 1.29 -0.11 -23.31
N GLY A 88 0.54 0.84 -22.80
CA GLY A 88 0.11 2.02 -23.55
C GLY A 88 0.76 3.24 -22.94
N VAL A 89 0.78 4.38 -23.62
CA VAL A 89 0.93 5.67 -22.93
C VAL A 89 -0.27 5.79 -22.00
N VAL A 90 -0.14 5.24 -20.80
CA VAL A 90 -1.19 5.26 -19.81
C VAL A 90 -1.10 6.62 -19.18
N GLY A 91 -2.06 7.50 -19.49
CA GLY A 91 -2.09 8.84 -18.94
C GLY A 91 -2.03 8.81 -17.41
N LEU A 92 -1.58 9.93 -16.81
CA LEU A 92 -1.51 10.15 -15.36
C LEU A 92 -2.76 9.66 -14.59
N GLN A 93 -3.92 9.58 -15.25
CA GLN A 93 -5.16 9.07 -14.67
C GLN A 93 -5.04 7.63 -14.12
N CYS A 94 -4.23 6.74 -14.68
CA CYS A 94 -4.14 5.37 -14.17
C CYS A 94 -3.16 5.17 -13.01
N PHE A 95 -2.41 6.20 -12.62
CA PHE A 95 -1.70 6.21 -11.34
C PHE A 95 -2.66 6.27 -10.16
N PHE A 96 -3.89 6.72 -10.41
CA PHE A 96 -4.92 6.89 -9.42
C PHE A 96 -5.80 5.64 -9.38
N PRO A 97 -5.80 4.86 -8.28
CA PRO A 97 -6.54 3.60 -8.18
C PRO A 97 -8.01 3.73 -8.54
N GLN A 98 -8.67 4.85 -8.22
CA GLN A 98 -10.09 5.08 -8.54
C GLN A 98 -10.42 4.96 -10.03
N ASN A 99 -9.44 5.13 -10.93
CA ASN A 99 -9.66 5.07 -12.37
C ASN A 99 -9.37 3.68 -12.97
N ILE A 100 -8.65 2.82 -12.26
CA ILE A 100 -8.24 1.50 -12.77
C ILE A 100 -8.84 0.33 -12.02
N ILE A 101 -9.19 0.52 -10.75
CA ILE A 101 -9.53 -0.61 -9.86
C ILE A 101 -10.78 -1.36 -10.33
N GLY A 102 -11.73 -0.66 -10.95
CA GLY A 102 -12.91 -1.28 -11.57
C GLY A 102 -12.61 -2.15 -12.80
N ASN A 103 -11.43 -1.98 -13.41
CA ASN A 103 -10.99 -2.75 -14.58
C ASN A 103 -10.08 -3.94 -14.22
N VAL A 104 -9.68 -4.05 -12.94
CA VAL A 104 -8.82 -5.15 -12.47
C VAL A 104 -9.66 -6.43 -12.37
N LYS A 105 -9.29 -7.45 -13.16
CA LYS A 105 -10.00 -8.74 -13.18
C LYS A 105 -9.55 -9.72 -12.10
N ALA A 106 -8.31 -9.58 -11.64
CA ALA A 106 -7.77 -10.43 -10.59
C ALA A 106 -8.39 -10.01 -9.24
N PRO A 107 -8.73 -10.97 -8.36
CA PRO A 107 -9.08 -10.65 -6.98
C PRO A 107 -8.00 -9.78 -6.33
N LEU A 108 -8.42 -8.72 -5.64
CA LEU A 108 -7.50 -7.76 -5.03
C LEU A 108 -7.90 -7.50 -3.57
N PHE A 109 -6.90 -7.30 -2.73
CA PHE A 109 -7.05 -6.85 -1.36
C PHE A 109 -6.47 -5.45 -1.19
N ILE A 110 -7.27 -4.48 -0.76
CA ILE A 110 -6.75 -3.14 -0.43
C ILE A 110 -6.40 -3.10 1.06
N LEU A 111 -5.12 -2.99 1.36
CA LEU A 111 -4.65 -2.53 2.67
C LEU A 111 -4.25 -1.07 2.54
N ASN A 112 -4.92 -0.18 3.27
CA ASN A 112 -4.56 1.22 3.33
C ASN A 112 -5.00 1.88 4.63
N THR A 113 -4.33 2.94 5.06
CA THR A 113 -4.87 3.81 6.11
C THR A 113 -5.79 4.86 5.51
N ALA A 114 -6.89 5.18 6.19
CA ALA A 114 -7.76 6.29 5.82
C ALA A 114 -7.06 7.65 5.88
N TYR A 115 -5.99 7.76 6.67
CA TYR A 115 -5.19 8.96 6.88
C TYR A 115 -3.71 8.70 6.59
N ASP A 116 -3.41 8.27 5.36
CA ASP A 116 -2.02 7.96 4.97
C ASP A 116 -1.09 9.16 5.17
N SER A 117 -0.15 8.97 6.08
CA SER A 117 0.73 10.06 6.54
C SER A 117 1.67 10.57 5.45
N TRP A 118 2.02 9.74 4.47
CA TRP A 118 2.81 10.16 3.32
C TRP A 118 1.98 10.95 2.32
N GLN A 119 0.73 10.55 2.08
CA GLN A 119 -0.22 11.29 1.26
C GLN A 119 -0.52 12.67 1.85
N ILE A 120 -0.69 12.77 3.17
CA ILE A 120 -0.88 14.04 3.86
C ILE A 120 0.32 14.97 3.62
N GLN A 121 1.55 14.47 3.82
CA GLN A 121 2.75 15.28 3.68
C GLN A 121 3.13 15.62 2.24
N SER A 122 2.90 14.70 1.31
CA SER A 122 3.41 14.80 -0.06
C SER A 122 2.38 15.35 -1.04
N SER A 123 1.08 15.14 -0.78
CA SER A 123 0.00 15.52 -1.71
C SER A 123 -0.96 16.55 -1.13
N LEU A 124 -1.47 16.36 0.09
CA LEU A 124 -2.51 17.24 0.65
C LEU A 124 -1.95 18.55 1.20
N ALA A 125 -0.84 18.47 1.93
CA ALA A 125 -0.19 19.61 2.55
C ALA A 125 1.35 19.60 2.40
N PRO A 126 1.88 19.49 1.16
CA PRO A 126 3.31 19.73 0.92
C PRO A 126 3.67 21.20 1.20
N PRO A 127 4.95 21.52 1.47
CA PRO A 127 5.37 22.90 1.71
C PRO A 127 5.01 23.86 0.56
N SER A 128 4.95 23.35 -0.67
CA SER A 128 4.53 24.11 -1.85
C SER A 128 3.04 24.47 -1.86
N ALA A 129 2.18 23.67 -1.22
CA ALA A 129 0.74 23.93 -1.11
C ALA A 129 0.35 24.61 0.21
N ASP A 130 1.25 24.65 1.19
CA ASP A 130 1.08 25.30 2.50
C ASP A 130 2.16 26.37 2.75
N PRO A 131 2.25 27.43 1.94
CA PRO A 131 3.32 28.43 2.03
C PRO A 131 3.32 29.22 3.35
N HIS A 132 2.19 29.25 4.05
CA HIS A 132 2.03 29.94 5.34
C HIS A 132 2.15 29.00 6.55
N GLY A 133 2.39 27.70 6.34
CA GLY A 133 2.64 26.74 7.42
C GLY A 133 1.41 26.38 8.27
N TYR A 134 0.20 26.58 7.76
CA TYR A 134 -1.05 26.25 8.47
C TYR A 134 -1.12 24.76 8.82
N TRP A 135 -0.65 23.89 7.93
CA TRP A 135 -0.61 22.44 8.09
C TRP A 135 0.70 21.91 8.67
N SER A 136 1.73 22.75 8.81
CA SER A 136 3.09 22.33 9.18
C SER A 136 3.14 21.42 10.42
N ASN A 137 2.43 21.79 11.48
CA ASN A 137 2.39 20.97 12.70
C ASN A 137 1.49 19.74 12.53
N CYS A 138 0.29 19.90 11.97
CA CYS A 138 -0.69 18.84 11.78
C CYS A 138 -0.16 17.68 10.91
N ARG A 139 0.53 17.98 9.80
CA ARG A 139 1.08 16.94 8.90
C ARG A 139 2.27 16.18 9.50
N LYS A 140 2.93 16.76 10.50
CA LYS A 140 4.02 16.12 11.25
C LYS A 140 3.51 15.32 12.44
N ASP A 141 2.49 15.85 13.11
CA ASP A 141 1.89 15.27 14.30
C ASP A 141 0.37 15.50 14.25
N HIS A 142 -0.36 14.43 13.98
CA HIS A 142 -1.81 14.43 13.89
C HIS A 142 -2.50 14.98 15.17
N SER A 143 -1.87 14.85 16.34
CA SER A 143 -2.39 15.40 17.60
C SER A 143 -2.40 16.93 17.63
N LYS A 144 -1.65 17.58 16.72
CA LYS A 144 -1.59 19.04 16.56
C LYS A 144 -2.57 19.56 15.51
N CYS A 145 -3.37 18.70 14.89
CA CYS A 145 -4.40 19.14 13.96
C CYS A 145 -5.53 19.86 14.68
N SER A 146 -5.89 21.03 14.17
CA SER A 146 -7.10 21.75 14.59
C SER A 146 -8.37 21.01 14.14
N ALA A 147 -9.52 21.32 14.75
CA ALA A 147 -10.80 20.73 14.35
C ALA A 147 -11.12 20.92 12.84
N PRO A 148 -10.90 22.09 12.21
CA PRO A 148 -11.09 22.25 10.77
C PRO A 148 -10.16 21.36 9.93
N GLN A 149 -8.91 21.18 10.34
CA GLN A 149 -7.96 20.31 9.65
C GLN A 149 -8.38 18.85 9.73
N LEU A 150 -8.81 18.39 10.91
CA LEU A 150 -9.37 17.05 11.09
C LEU A 150 -10.63 16.85 10.26
N GLN A 151 -11.52 17.85 10.20
CA GLN A 151 -12.72 17.79 9.37
C GLN A 151 -12.37 17.67 7.88
N PHE A 152 -11.36 18.39 7.40
CA PHE A 152 -10.86 18.25 6.03
C PHE A 152 -10.33 16.83 5.76
N LEU A 153 -9.51 16.28 6.67
CA LEU A 153 -8.99 14.92 6.55
C LEU A 153 -10.11 13.87 6.57
N GLN A 154 -11.15 14.05 7.40
CA GLN A 154 -12.32 13.18 7.40
C GLN A 154 -13.11 13.27 6.07
N GLY A 155 -13.21 14.47 5.50
CA GLY A 155 -13.76 14.66 4.15
C GLY A 155 -12.96 13.90 3.10
N PHE A 156 -11.63 13.96 3.19
CA PHE A 156 -10.72 13.22 2.30
C PHE A 156 -10.89 11.70 2.42
N ARG A 157 -10.95 11.18 3.65
CA ARG A 157 -11.29 9.76 3.93
C ARG A 157 -12.59 9.36 3.23
N ASN A 158 -13.65 10.16 3.37
CA ASN A 158 -14.94 9.82 2.79
C ASN A 158 -14.91 9.80 1.25
N GLN A 159 -14.13 10.69 0.62
CA GLN A 159 -13.91 10.64 -0.83
C GLN A 159 -13.22 9.35 -1.26
N MET A 160 -12.19 8.92 -0.54
CA MET A 160 -11.51 7.64 -0.80
C MET A 160 -12.50 6.47 -0.67
N LEU A 161 -13.28 6.42 0.41
CA LEU A 161 -14.25 5.34 0.64
C LEU A 161 -15.33 5.27 -0.44
N ASN A 162 -15.87 6.42 -0.85
CA ASN A 162 -16.82 6.49 -1.95
C ASN A 162 -16.21 6.00 -3.27
N ALA A 163 -14.94 6.34 -3.53
CA ALA A 163 -14.25 5.91 -4.74
C ALA A 163 -14.01 4.38 -4.82
N ILE A 164 -13.95 3.69 -3.68
CA ILE A 164 -13.77 2.24 -3.62
C ILE A 164 -15.08 1.48 -3.34
N GLU A 165 -16.22 2.17 -3.28
CA GLU A 165 -17.51 1.53 -2.98
C GLU A 165 -17.85 0.42 -3.99
N GLY A 166 -17.74 0.71 -5.29
CA GLY A 166 -17.96 -0.27 -6.36
C GLY A 166 -17.01 -1.47 -6.28
N PHE A 167 -15.75 -1.23 -5.91
CA PHE A 167 -14.75 -2.29 -5.67
C PHE A 167 -15.14 -3.17 -4.49
N SER A 168 -15.59 -2.54 -3.39
CA SER A 168 -15.97 -3.21 -2.15
C SER A 168 -17.22 -4.07 -2.29
N ASN A 169 -18.04 -3.89 -3.33
CA ASN A 169 -19.23 -4.71 -3.57
C ASN A 169 -18.89 -6.11 -4.13
N SER A 170 -17.72 -6.29 -4.76
CA SER A 170 -17.28 -7.61 -5.25
C SER A 170 -17.06 -8.59 -4.09
N ARG A 171 -17.53 -9.84 -4.22
CA ARG A 171 -17.30 -10.89 -3.21
C ARG A 171 -15.88 -11.46 -3.23
N GLN A 172 -15.16 -11.29 -4.34
CA GLN A 172 -13.79 -11.81 -4.49
C GLN A 172 -12.75 -10.84 -3.92
N ASN A 173 -13.11 -9.58 -3.75
CA ASN A 173 -12.21 -8.55 -3.27
C ASN A 173 -12.28 -8.44 -1.74
N GLY A 174 -11.15 -8.09 -1.15
CA GLY A 174 -11.04 -7.78 0.26
C GLY A 174 -10.52 -6.36 0.48
N LEU A 175 -10.71 -5.86 1.70
CA LEU A 175 -10.13 -4.58 2.11
C LEU A 175 -9.97 -4.51 3.64
N PHE A 176 -8.96 -3.78 4.06
CA PHE A 176 -8.70 -3.40 5.44
C PHE A 176 -8.26 -1.93 5.47
N ILE A 177 -9.18 -1.07 5.92
CA ILE A 177 -9.01 0.38 5.97
C ILE A 177 -9.12 0.85 7.41
N ASN A 178 -7.98 0.98 8.10
CA ASN A 178 -7.93 1.50 9.48
C ASN A 178 -7.81 3.03 9.49
N SER A 179 -8.12 3.65 10.64
CA SER A 179 -8.03 5.10 10.83
C SER A 179 -6.73 5.57 11.46
N CYS A 180 -5.65 4.79 11.33
CA CYS A 180 -4.34 5.19 11.81
C CYS A 180 -3.70 6.23 10.89
N PHE A 181 -2.88 7.11 11.46
CA PHE A 181 -1.92 7.94 10.73
C PHE A 181 -0.64 7.15 10.50
N ALA A 182 -0.66 6.19 9.57
CA ALA A 182 0.49 5.32 9.29
C ALA A 182 0.89 5.37 7.80
N HIS A 183 1.87 4.55 7.41
CA HIS A 183 2.31 4.34 6.03
C HIS A 183 3.06 3.00 5.91
N CYS A 184 3.02 2.34 4.76
CA CYS A 184 3.67 1.05 4.47
C CYS A 184 3.34 -0.08 5.48
N GLN A 185 2.07 -0.29 5.81
CA GLN A 185 1.66 -1.13 6.95
C GLN A 185 2.04 -2.62 6.85
N SER A 186 2.13 -3.19 5.65
CA SER A 186 2.37 -4.63 5.48
C SER A 186 3.80 -5.06 5.80
N GLU A 187 4.79 -4.19 5.58
CA GLU A 187 6.20 -4.53 5.79
C GLU A 187 6.69 -4.16 7.19
N ARG A 188 5.91 -3.42 7.98
CA ARG A 188 6.29 -3.04 9.33
C ARG A 188 5.65 -3.96 10.35
N GLN A 189 6.47 -4.56 11.22
CA GLN A 189 5.98 -5.53 12.20
C GLN A 189 5.00 -4.90 13.20
N ASP A 190 5.25 -3.65 13.61
CA ASP A 190 4.43 -2.89 14.56
C ASP A 190 3.01 -2.63 14.05
N THR A 191 2.77 -2.69 12.74
CA THR A 191 1.43 -2.60 12.16
C THR A 191 0.89 -3.93 11.66
N TRP A 192 1.75 -4.83 11.21
CA TRP A 192 1.36 -6.08 10.58
C TRP A 192 0.80 -7.12 11.57
N PHE A 193 1.61 -7.49 12.58
CA PHE A 193 1.32 -8.60 13.49
C PHE A 193 2.19 -8.58 14.76
N ALA A 194 2.34 -7.41 15.39
CA ALA A 194 2.87 -7.30 16.75
C ALA A 194 1.73 -7.50 17.79
N ASP A 195 2.08 -7.81 19.03
CA ASP A 195 1.11 -8.02 20.13
C ASP A 195 0.17 -6.82 20.34
N ASP A 196 0.68 -5.61 20.09
CA ASP A 196 -0.02 -4.33 20.17
C ASP A 196 -0.33 -3.71 18.79
N SER A 197 -0.24 -4.49 17.71
CA SER A 197 -0.53 -3.97 16.37
C SER A 197 -1.98 -3.48 16.22
N PRO A 198 -2.25 -2.53 15.30
CA PRO A 198 -3.60 -2.02 15.10
C PRO A 198 -4.57 -3.12 14.68
N VAL A 199 -5.78 -3.08 15.24
CA VAL A 199 -6.84 -4.06 15.01
C VAL A 199 -8.15 -3.37 14.65
N LEU A 200 -8.89 -3.96 13.72
CA LEU A 200 -10.28 -3.60 13.50
C LEU A 200 -11.19 -4.63 14.15
N GLY A 201 -11.96 -4.18 15.14
CA GLY A 201 -12.67 -5.06 16.08
C GLY A 201 -11.69 -5.78 16.99
N SER A 202 -11.16 -6.91 16.53
CA SER A 202 -10.14 -7.71 17.23
C SER A 202 -9.18 -8.40 16.25
N LYS A 203 -9.22 -8.02 14.97
CA LYS A 203 -8.45 -8.67 13.92
C LYS A 203 -7.29 -7.77 13.46
N PRO A 204 -6.03 -8.21 13.61
CA PRO A 204 -4.87 -7.52 13.05
C PRO A 204 -4.80 -7.72 11.54
N ILE A 205 -3.99 -6.88 10.88
CA ILE A 205 -3.83 -6.85 9.43
C ILE A 205 -3.45 -8.23 8.87
N ALA A 206 -2.46 -8.90 9.47
CA ALA A 206 -1.96 -10.18 8.96
C ALA A 206 -3.05 -11.26 8.87
N LEU A 207 -3.92 -11.34 9.88
CA LEU A 207 -5.01 -12.31 9.90
C LEU A 207 -6.11 -11.94 8.90
N ALA A 208 -6.43 -10.66 8.71
CA ALA A 208 -7.39 -10.24 7.69
C ALA A 208 -6.88 -10.55 6.27
N VAL A 209 -5.60 -10.30 5.99
CA VAL A 209 -5.01 -10.64 4.68
C VAL A 209 -4.98 -12.16 4.49
N GLY A 210 -4.59 -12.93 5.52
CA GLY A 210 -4.58 -14.39 5.47
C GLY A 210 -5.97 -14.99 5.27
N ASP A 211 -6.97 -14.51 6.01
CA ASP A 211 -8.34 -15.02 5.94
C ASP A 211 -8.95 -14.78 4.56
N TRP A 212 -8.68 -13.63 3.96
CA TRP A 212 -9.09 -13.37 2.57
C TRP A 212 -8.34 -14.24 1.57
N TYR A 213 -7.00 -14.30 1.66
CA TYR A 213 -6.17 -14.98 0.68
C TYR A 213 -6.44 -16.49 0.63
N PHE A 214 -6.66 -17.11 1.80
CA PHE A 214 -6.95 -18.54 1.93
C PHE A 214 -8.44 -18.87 1.86
N ASP A 215 -9.28 -17.93 1.42
CA ASP A 215 -10.72 -18.10 1.26
C ASP A 215 -11.42 -18.52 2.58
N ARG A 216 -10.85 -18.15 3.74
CA ARG A 216 -11.42 -18.47 5.07
C ARG A 216 -12.56 -17.51 5.43
N ALA A 217 -12.49 -16.26 4.99
CA ALA A 217 -13.55 -15.28 5.17
C ALA A 217 -13.53 -14.15 4.13
N GLY A 218 -14.69 -13.55 3.88
CA GLY A 218 -14.84 -12.36 3.04
C GLY A 218 -14.48 -11.10 3.82
N GLU A 219 -13.20 -10.73 3.84
CA GLU A 219 -12.69 -9.64 4.69
C GLU A 219 -12.92 -8.26 4.06
N LYS A 220 -13.81 -7.49 4.69
CA LYS A 220 -14.10 -6.09 4.33
C LYS A 220 -14.22 -5.26 5.59
N ALA A 221 -13.08 -4.77 6.08
CA ALA A 221 -12.99 -4.00 7.30
C ALA A 221 -12.74 -2.52 6.98
N ILE A 222 -13.66 -1.63 7.37
CA ILE A 222 -13.49 -0.19 7.31
C ILE A 222 -13.74 0.34 8.71
N ASP A 223 -12.75 1.04 9.24
CA ASP A 223 -12.77 1.61 10.57
C ASP A 223 -13.64 2.86 10.67
N CYS A 224 -14.04 3.25 11.88
CA CYS A 224 -14.70 4.54 12.14
C CYS A 224 -13.72 5.71 11.94
N PRO A 225 -14.20 6.95 11.74
CA PRO A 225 -13.30 8.10 11.63
C PRO A 225 -12.46 8.33 12.91
N TYR A 226 -11.19 8.74 12.76
CA TYR A 226 -10.34 9.19 13.87
C TYR A 226 -11.09 10.21 14.77
N PRO A 227 -10.98 10.14 16.11
CA PRO A 227 -10.01 9.36 16.91
C PRO A 227 -10.58 8.09 17.54
N CYS A 228 -11.37 7.29 16.83
CA CYS A 228 -12.04 6.17 17.47
C CYS A 228 -11.16 4.94 17.75
N ASP A 229 -10.13 4.69 16.93
CA ASP A 229 -9.25 3.52 17.06
C ASP A 229 -8.04 3.83 17.95
N ASN A 230 -8.07 3.25 19.15
CA ASN A 230 -7.01 3.41 20.16
C ASN A 230 -5.89 2.39 20.01
N SER A 231 -5.96 1.45 19.07
CA SER A 231 -4.90 0.49 18.76
C SER A 231 -3.85 1.04 17.79
N CYS A 232 -4.09 2.23 17.23
CA CYS A 232 -3.24 2.81 16.20
C CYS A 232 -1.87 3.28 16.70
N HIS A 233 -0.82 2.80 16.02
CA HIS A 233 0.53 3.36 16.10
C HIS A 233 0.70 4.52 15.11
N ASN A 234 0.24 5.71 15.51
CA ASN A 234 0.29 6.90 14.67
C ASN A 234 1.72 7.44 14.51
N LEU A 235 2.13 7.69 13.27
CA LEU A 235 3.43 8.26 12.94
C LEU A 235 3.51 9.73 13.34
N VAL A 236 4.64 10.09 13.95
CA VAL A 236 5.02 11.46 14.29
C VAL A 236 6.38 11.75 13.65
N PHE A 237 6.42 12.77 12.81
CA PHE A 237 7.61 13.19 12.08
C PHE A 237 8.32 14.31 12.84
N ARG A 238 9.63 14.18 13.01
CA ARG A 238 10.47 15.19 13.64
C ARG A 238 10.91 16.22 12.58
#